data_AF-A0A642UDY6-F1
#
_entry.id   AF-A0A642UDY6-F1
#
_cell.length_a   1.000
_cell.length_b   1.000
_cell.length_c   1.000
_cell.angle_alpha   90.00
_cell.angle_beta   90.00
_cell.angle_gamma   90.00
#
_symmetry.space_group_name_H-M   'P 1'
#
loop_
_entity.id
_entity.type
_entity.pdbx_description
1 polymer ?
#
loop_
_entity_poly.entity_id
_entity_poly.type
_entity_poly.pdbx_seq_one_letter_code
_entity_poly.pdbx_strand_id
1 'polypeptide(L)'
;MTELTPVAPFPVDIESEPKQAAQHNTKDKLRKVLTPLAAVQKYSAYTFGVFLGIHACSVIVVPSLPEFVASPQAKQEVFEMARAVYHHIPGYEAIGVVGAALVHVISGVAIRIIRQQFKRKKAHPQPRHPSPDVVKDETSGDIGLGGLTALLGMGYRRSIISRYVPGLSPLAFSGYVLLPLALYHVAKFRLLPASVDGDSALVSLDYISYYLNVSRWGKWGNTINTWLLLALVWTMAYHSVSGWLRFNHKYSLSWKKAGYAVIGTVTTLAAVAVMGFKDRFHLLDKAGFMARSFTKYAKAALW
;
A
#
# COMPACT_ATOMS: atom_id res chain seq x y z
N MET A 1 25.07 35.55 -60.67
CA MET A 1 23.72 34.99 -60.83
C MET A 1 23.81 33.54 -60.40
N THR A 2 23.25 33.22 -59.23
CA THR A 2 23.30 31.87 -58.65
C THR A 2 22.26 31.01 -59.35
N GLU A 3 22.68 29.97 -60.06
CA GLU A 3 21.77 29.01 -60.69
C GLU A 3 20.98 28.26 -59.61
N LEU A 4 19.66 28.36 -59.68
CA LEU A 4 18.74 27.62 -58.81
C LEU A 4 18.48 26.26 -59.45
N THR A 5 18.99 25.19 -58.82
CA THR A 5 18.67 23.82 -59.20
C THR A 5 17.25 23.46 -58.77
N PRO A 6 16.41 22.90 -59.65
CA PRO A 6 15.06 22.47 -59.30
C PRO A 6 15.12 21.30 -58.31
N VAL A 7 14.59 21.53 -57.10
CA VAL A 7 14.38 20.48 -56.09
C VAL A 7 13.13 19.70 -56.49
N ALA A 8 13.28 18.40 -56.74
CA ALA A 8 12.14 17.53 -57.00
C ALA A 8 11.18 17.55 -55.79
N PRO A 9 9.86 17.66 -56.00
CA PRO A 9 8.90 17.62 -54.89
C PRO A 9 9.03 16.28 -54.18
N PHE A 10 9.15 16.31 -52.85
CA PHE A 10 9.07 15.10 -52.04
C PHE A 10 7.73 14.41 -52.36
N PRO A 11 7.73 13.09 -52.66
CA PRO A 11 6.49 12.36 -52.74
C PRO A 11 5.79 12.50 -51.40
N VAL A 12 4.62 13.13 -51.39
CA VAL A 12 3.73 13.09 -50.24
C VAL A 12 3.23 11.66 -50.21
N ASP A 13 3.80 10.84 -49.32
CA ASP A 13 3.30 9.50 -49.05
C ASP A 13 1.85 9.63 -48.53
N ILE A 14 0.88 9.49 -49.43
CA ILE A 14 -0.55 9.33 -49.11
C ILE A 14 -0.75 7.89 -48.62
N GLU A 15 0.02 7.47 -47.61
CA GLU A 15 -0.14 6.18 -46.94
C GLU A 15 -0.10 6.37 -45.43
N SER A 16 -1.19 6.88 -44.83
CA SER A 16 -1.43 6.59 -43.39
C SER A 16 -2.86 6.75 -42.84
N GLU A 17 -3.89 7.05 -43.65
CA GLU A 17 -5.26 7.19 -43.11
C GLU A 17 -5.81 5.94 -42.37
N PRO A 18 -5.67 4.69 -42.86
CA PRO A 18 -6.24 3.54 -42.14
C PRO A 18 -5.50 3.23 -40.84
N LYS A 19 -4.19 3.49 -40.76
CA LYS A 19 -3.38 3.28 -39.55
C LYS A 19 -3.73 4.30 -38.47
N GLN A 20 -3.94 5.57 -38.84
CA GLN A 20 -4.32 6.62 -37.90
C GLN A 20 -5.75 6.42 -37.36
N ALA A 21 -6.71 6.07 -38.21
CA ALA A 21 -8.10 5.80 -37.80
C ALA A 21 -8.21 4.59 -36.85
N ALA A 22 -7.51 3.49 -37.15
CA ALA A 22 -7.47 2.31 -36.28
C ALA A 22 -6.79 2.59 -34.94
N GLN A 23 -5.73 3.41 -34.93
CA GLN A 23 -5.00 3.80 -33.73
C GLN A 23 -5.81 4.75 -32.84
N HIS A 24 -6.59 5.67 -33.43
CA HIS A 24 -7.52 6.55 -32.74
C HIS A 24 -8.64 5.76 -32.05
N ASN A 25 -9.35 4.89 -32.79
CA ASN A 25 -10.44 4.07 -32.25
C ASN A 25 -9.98 3.15 -31.11
N THR A 26 -8.76 2.59 -31.22
CA THR A 26 -8.17 1.76 -30.15
C THR A 26 -7.84 2.57 -28.88
N LYS A 27 -7.33 3.80 -29.03
CA LYS A 27 -7.06 4.69 -27.90
C LYS A 27 -8.36 5.11 -27.20
N ASP A 28 -9.42 5.37 -27.96
CA ASP A 28 -10.73 5.74 -27.42
C ASP A 28 -11.39 4.60 -26.65
N LYS A 29 -11.38 3.38 -27.19
CA LYS A 29 -11.86 2.18 -26.48
C LYS A 29 -11.09 1.96 -25.19
N LEU A 30 -9.76 2.09 -25.21
CA LEU A 30 -8.93 1.96 -24.02
C LEU A 30 -9.26 3.03 -22.97
N ARG A 31 -9.46 4.29 -23.39
CA ARG A 31 -9.84 5.38 -22.49
C ARG A 31 -11.20 5.12 -21.85
N LYS A 32 -12.20 4.68 -22.64
CA LYS A 32 -13.55 4.36 -22.14
C LYS A 32 -13.56 3.29 -21.05
N VAL A 33 -12.65 2.32 -21.11
CA VAL A 33 -12.52 1.26 -20.09
C VAL A 33 -11.65 1.70 -18.91
N LEU A 34 -10.49 2.33 -19.17
CA LEU A 34 -9.54 2.67 -18.12
C LEU A 34 -10.00 3.81 -17.21
N THR A 35 -10.74 4.80 -17.74
CA THR A 35 -11.22 5.95 -16.96
C THR A 35 -12.16 5.54 -15.81
N PRO A 36 -13.26 4.79 -16.04
CA PRO A 36 -14.14 4.37 -14.95
C PRO A 36 -13.42 3.44 -13.97
N LEU A 37 -12.57 2.55 -14.48
CA LEU A 37 -11.81 1.61 -13.64
C LEU A 37 -10.83 2.36 -12.72
N ALA A 38 -10.17 3.41 -13.22
CA ALA A 38 -9.31 4.29 -12.43
C ALA A 38 -10.11 5.13 -11.41
N ALA A 39 -11.32 5.56 -11.76
CA ALA A 39 -12.21 6.24 -10.83
C ALA A 39 -12.63 5.31 -9.68
N VAL A 40 -13.08 4.09 -9.99
CA VAL A 40 -13.42 3.05 -9.00
C VAL A 40 -12.22 2.75 -8.10
N GLN A 41 -11.03 2.57 -8.65
CA GLN A 41 -9.80 2.36 -7.87
C GLN A 41 -9.49 3.53 -6.92
N LYS A 42 -9.71 4.77 -7.37
CA LYS A 42 -9.45 5.99 -6.58
C LYS A 42 -10.46 6.15 -5.45
N TYR A 43 -11.75 6.06 -5.72
CA TYR A 43 -12.77 6.27 -4.70
C TYR A 43 -12.82 5.15 -3.67
N SER A 44 -12.58 3.90 -4.07
CA SER A 44 -12.38 2.80 -3.12
C SER A 44 -11.18 3.03 -2.19
N ALA A 45 -10.08 3.62 -2.70
CA ALA A 45 -8.94 4.00 -1.86
C ALA A 45 -9.30 5.09 -0.83
N TYR A 46 -10.15 6.05 -1.19
CA TYR A 46 -10.61 7.09 -0.26
C TYR A 46 -11.50 6.51 0.83
N THR A 47 -12.43 5.63 0.49
CA THR A 47 -13.28 4.92 1.47
C THR A 47 -12.43 4.12 2.45
N PHE A 48 -11.49 3.31 1.94
CA PHE A 48 -10.56 2.57 2.79
C PHE A 48 -9.66 3.50 3.63
N GLY A 49 -9.27 4.66 3.07
CA GLY A 49 -8.44 5.66 3.74
C GLY A 49 -9.08 6.24 5.01
N VAL A 50 -10.41 6.36 5.06
CA VAL A 50 -11.13 6.79 6.27
C VAL A 50 -10.96 5.76 7.39
N PHE A 51 -11.19 4.48 7.07
CA PHE A 51 -10.93 3.38 8.01
C PHE A 51 -9.47 3.36 8.46
N LEU A 52 -8.53 3.46 7.51
CA LEU A 52 -7.10 3.44 7.79
C LEU A 52 -6.71 4.59 8.74
N GLY A 53 -7.29 5.78 8.58
CA GLY A 53 -7.06 6.92 9.47
C GLY A 53 -7.53 6.63 10.90
N ILE A 54 -8.78 6.20 11.06
CA ILE A 54 -9.34 5.84 12.38
C ILE A 54 -8.53 4.73 13.04
N HIS A 55 -8.22 3.68 12.28
CA HIS A 55 -7.45 2.52 12.74
C HIS A 55 -6.02 2.91 13.14
N ALA A 56 -5.30 3.67 12.31
CA ALA A 56 -3.96 4.13 12.62
C ALA A 56 -3.94 5.06 13.86
N CYS A 57 -4.95 5.92 14.03
CA CYS A 57 -5.05 6.73 15.23
C CYS A 57 -5.16 5.88 16.50
N SER A 58 -5.97 4.82 16.45
CA SER A 58 -6.26 4.00 17.63
C SER A 58 -5.20 2.95 17.96
N VAL A 59 -4.43 2.46 16.98
CA VAL A 59 -3.39 1.43 17.20
C VAL A 59 -1.95 1.94 17.07
N ILE A 60 -1.74 3.13 16.49
CA ILE A 60 -0.41 3.73 16.32
C ILE A 60 -0.31 5.04 17.11
N VAL A 61 -1.12 6.04 16.77
CA VAL A 61 -0.93 7.42 17.29
C VAL A 61 -1.15 7.45 18.80
N VAL A 62 -2.34 7.07 19.28
CA VAL A 62 -2.67 7.13 20.70
C VAL A 62 -1.81 6.18 21.54
N PRO A 63 -1.56 4.92 21.12
CA PRO A 63 -0.67 4.04 21.87
C PRO A 63 0.78 4.52 21.94
N SER A 64 1.27 5.26 20.94
CA SER A 64 2.63 5.84 20.94
C SER A 64 2.80 7.02 21.90
N LEU A 65 1.71 7.62 22.38
CA LEU A 65 1.77 8.73 23.32
C LEU A 65 2.38 8.27 24.66
N PRO A 66 3.17 9.11 25.34
CA PRO A 66 3.65 8.82 26.69
C PRO A 66 2.51 8.65 27.70
N GLU A 67 2.76 7.91 28.78
CA GLU A 67 1.71 7.58 29.76
C GLU A 67 1.17 8.78 30.55
N PHE A 68 1.98 9.82 30.70
CA PHE A 68 1.52 11.09 31.28
C PHE A 68 0.55 11.86 30.37
N VAL A 69 0.54 11.56 29.07
CA VAL A 69 -0.42 12.14 28.09
C VAL A 69 -1.67 11.26 27.98
N ALA A 70 -1.48 9.94 27.91
CA ALA A 70 -2.57 8.97 27.78
C ALA A 70 -2.30 7.73 28.64
N SER A 71 -3.14 7.52 29.66
CA SER A 71 -3.06 6.36 30.53
C SER A 71 -3.30 5.06 29.74
N PRO A 72 -2.82 3.89 30.23
CA PRO A 72 -3.12 2.60 29.61
C PRO A 72 -4.62 2.35 29.38
N GLN A 73 -5.46 2.78 30.32
CA GLN A 73 -6.91 2.69 30.25
C GLN A 73 -7.47 3.57 29.12
N ALA A 74 -7.07 4.85 29.07
CA ALA A 74 -7.50 5.75 28.01
C ALA A 74 -7.09 5.26 26.61
N LYS A 75 -5.89 4.66 26.48
CA LYS A 75 -5.45 4.03 25.23
C LYS A 75 -6.38 2.88 24.81
N GLN A 76 -6.76 2.03 25.76
CA GLN A 76 -7.68 0.90 25.52
C GLN A 76 -9.09 1.39 25.16
N GLU A 77 -9.61 2.39 25.86
CA GLU A 77 -10.91 3.02 25.59
C GLU A 77 -10.97 3.64 24.18
N VAL A 78 -9.92 4.37 23.77
CA VAL A 78 -9.83 4.93 22.41
C VAL A 78 -9.81 3.82 21.36
N PHE A 79 -9.10 2.73 21.63
CA PHE A 79 -9.07 1.58 20.74
C PHE A 79 -10.46 0.94 20.57
N GLU A 80 -11.20 0.75 21.66
CA GLU A 80 -12.55 0.19 21.63
C GLU A 80 -13.56 1.15 20.99
N MET A 81 -13.46 2.44 21.27
CA MET A 81 -14.27 3.48 20.63
C MET A 81 -14.07 3.48 19.12
N ALA A 82 -12.82 3.44 18.64
CA ALA A 82 -12.53 3.35 17.21
C ALA A 82 -13.16 2.10 16.59
N ARG A 83 -13.10 0.94 17.27
CA ARG A 83 -13.78 -0.29 16.83
C ARG A 83 -15.29 -0.14 16.73
N ALA A 84 -15.91 0.51 17.71
CA ALA A 84 -17.35 0.75 17.71
C ALA A 84 -17.78 1.58 16.47
N VAL A 85 -16.97 2.54 16.04
CA VAL A 85 -17.27 3.40 14.87
C VAL A 85 -17.48 2.58 13.59
N TYR A 86 -16.74 1.50 13.35
CA TYR A 86 -16.92 0.69 12.14
C TYR A 86 -17.72 -0.61 12.34
N HIS A 87 -18.09 -0.94 13.58
CA HIS A 87 -18.99 -2.07 13.89
C HIS A 87 -20.45 -1.66 14.07
N HIS A 88 -20.76 -0.43 14.51
CA HIS A 88 -22.14 -0.04 14.83
C HIS A 88 -23.06 0.04 13.60
N ILE A 89 -22.51 0.28 12.41
CA ILE A 89 -23.27 0.30 11.16
C ILE A 89 -23.28 -1.14 10.60
N PRO A 90 -24.46 -1.79 10.50
CA PRO A 90 -24.56 -3.13 9.94
C PRO A 90 -23.94 -3.21 8.54
N GLY A 91 -22.99 -4.13 8.37
CA GLY A 91 -22.31 -4.34 7.09
C GLY A 91 -21.24 -3.32 6.70
N TYR A 92 -20.97 -2.28 7.50
CA TYR A 92 -19.94 -1.29 7.17
C TYR A 92 -18.54 -1.89 7.12
N GLU A 93 -18.18 -2.77 8.05
CA GLU A 93 -16.89 -3.47 7.98
C GLU A 93 -16.76 -4.30 6.69
N ALA A 94 -17.80 -5.05 6.33
CA ALA A 94 -17.80 -5.88 5.13
C ALA A 94 -17.73 -5.06 3.84
N ILE A 95 -18.49 -3.96 3.75
CA ILE A 95 -18.60 -3.16 2.53
C ILE A 95 -17.52 -2.07 2.48
N GLY A 96 -17.45 -1.25 3.54
CA GLY A 96 -16.59 -0.08 3.64
C GLY A 96 -15.11 -0.40 3.86
N VAL A 97 -14.79 -1.49 4.56
CA VAL A 97 -13.39 -1.90 4.79
C VAL A 97 -12.98 -2.98 3.80
N VAL A 98 -13.60 -4.16 3.88
CA VAL A 98 -13.23 -5.31 3.04
C VAL A 98 -13.59 -5.07 1.58
N GLY A 99 -14.81 -4.64 1.30
CA GLY A 99 -15.28 -4.35 -0.06
C GLY A 99 -14.45 -3.26 -0.74
N ALA A 100 -14.19 -2.15 -0.05
CA ALA A 100 -13.34 -1.08 -0.59
C ALA A 100 -11.92 -1.56 -0.89
N ALA A 101 -11.28 -2.31 0.01
CA ALA A 101 -9.95 -2.87 -0.21
C ALA A 101 -9.91 -3.83 -1.41
N LEU A 102 -10.90 -4.74 -1.51
CA LEU A 102 -11.00 -5.68 -2.63
C LEU A 102 -11.21 -4.98 -3.96
N VAL A 103 -12.14 -4.02 -4.02
CA VAL A 103 -12.41 -3.23 -5.23
C VAL A 103 -11.16 -2.47 -5.65
N HIS A 104 -10.41 -1.88 -4.71
CA HIS A 104 -9.15 -1.20 -5.00
C HIS A 104 -8.11 -2.15 -5.63
N VAL A 105 -7.91 -3.32 -5.03
CA VAL A 105 -6.94 -4.32 -5.52
C VAL A 105 -7.34 -4.86 -6.89
N ILE A 106 -8.59 -5.29 -7.06
CA ILE A 106 -9.10 -5.89 -8.30
C ILE A 106 -9.02 -4.87 -9.44
N SER A 107 -9.50 -3.64 -9.23
CA SER A 107 -9.44 -2.59 -10.25
C SER A 107 -8.00 -2.24 -10.64
N GLY A 108 -7.07 -2.20 -9.68
CA GLY A 108 -5.66 -1.94 -9.97
C GLY A 108 -4.94 -3.06 -10.71
N VAL A 109 -5.25 -4.31 -10.40
CA VAL A 109 -4.76 -5.47 -11.15
C VAL A 109 -5.33 -5.45 -12.57
N ALA A 110 -6.64 -5.21 -12.72
CA ALA A 110 -7.31 -5.13 -14.01
C ALA A 110 -6.73 -4.01 -14.90
N ILE A 111 -6.53 -2.80 -14.37
CA ILE A 111 -5.87 -1.70 -15.10
C ILE A 111 -4.49 -2.13 -15.62
N ARG A 112 -3.72 -2.85 -14.80
CA ARG A 112 -2.37 -3.30 -15.18
C ARG A 112 -2.41 -4.35 -16.28
N ILE A 113 -3.27 -5.36 -16.15
CA ILE A 113 -3.47 -6.41 -17.17
C ILE A 113 -3.89 -5.78 -18.50
N ILE A 114 -4.89 -4.91 -18.49
CA ILE A 114 -5.37 -4.21 -19.69
C ILE A 114 -4.23 -3.41 -20.33
N ARG A 115 -3.51 -2.58 -19.56
CA ARG A 115 -2.38 -1.80 -20.10
C ARG A 115 -1.27 -2.68 -20.65
N GLN A 116 -0.94 -3.80 -20.01
CA GLN A 116 0.09 -4.73 -20.48
C GLN A 116 -0.32 -5.43 -21.77
N GLN A 117 -1.56 -5.90 -21.88
CA GLN A 117 -2.07 -6.53 -23.10
C GLN A 117 -2.02 -5.56 -24.29
N PHE A 118 -2.40 -4.29 -24.09
CA PHE A 118 -2.31 -3.28 -25.15
C PHE A 118 -0.87 -2.91 -25.52
N LYS A 119 0.06 -2.87 -24.55
CA LYS A 119 1.49 -2.66 -24.83
C LYS A 119 2.08 -3.82 -25.64
N ARG A 120 1.75 -5.07 -25.31
CA ARG A 120 2.19 -6.26 -26.06
C ARG A 120 1.70 -6.24 -27.51
N LYS A 121 0.44 -5.88 -27.74
CA LYS A 121 -0.14 -5.77 -29.10
C LYS A 121 0.54 -4.71 -29.98
N LYS A 122 1.22 -3.72 -29.39
CA LYS A 122 1.92 -2.63 -30.10
C LYS A 122 3.43 -2.82 -30.18
N ALA A 123 3.99 -3.85 -29.54
CA ALA A 123 5.43 -4.05 -29.54
C ALA A 123 5.87 -4.60 -30.90
N HIS A 124 6.34 -3.72 -31.78
CA HIS A 124 7.28 -4.13 -32.83
C HIS A 124 8.57 -4.62 -32.15
N PRO A 125 9.25 -5.66 -32.67
CA PRO A 125 10.54 -6.10 -32.15
C PRO A 125 11.58 -5.04 -32.49
N GLN A 126 11.66 -3.98 -31.69
CA GLN A 126 12.79 -3.06 -31.73
C GLN A 126 13.90 -3.56 -30.78
N PRO A 127 15.17 -3.45 -31.19
CA PRO A 127 16.30 -3.80 -30.33
C PRO A 127 16.22 -2.99 -29.04
N ARG A 128 16.26 -3.69 -27.90
CA ARG A 128 16.28 -3.07 -26.58
C ARG A 128 17.64 -2.38 -26.39
N HIS A 129 17.74 -1.10 -26.76
CA HIS A 129 18.84 -0.30 -26.25
C HIS A 129 18.74 -0.23 -24.71
N PRO A 130 19.85 -0.40 -23.98
CA PRO A 130 19.88 -0.18 -22.53
C PRO A 130 19.34 1.23 -22.28
N SER A 131 18.20 1.34 -21.60
CA SER A 131 17.69 2.65 -21.19
C SER A 131 18.68 3.21 -20.16
N PRO A 132 19.06 4.49 -20.25
CA PRO A 132 19.97 5.06 -19.27
C PRO A 132 19.40 4.91 -17.85
N ASP A 133 20.24 4.53 -16.88
CA ASP A 133 19.84 4.37 -15.48
C ASP A 133 19.38 5.70 -14.84
N VAL A 134 19.82 6.83 -15.42
CA VAL A 134 19.39 8.18 -15.07
C VAL A 134 18.07 8.50 -15.77
N VAL A 135 17.04 8.79 -14.98
CA VAL A 135 15.70 9.10 -15.48
C VAL A 135 15.50 10.61 -15.41
N LYS A 136 15.33 11.26 -16.57
CA LYS A 136 15.09 12.72 -16.63
C LYS A 136 13.64 13.11 -16.33
N ASP A 137 12.70 12.20 -16.59
CA ASP A 137 11.27 12.41 -16.35
C ASP A 137 10.90 12.07 -14.90
N GLU A 138 10.61 13.11 -14.11
CA GLU A 138 10.22 12.96 -12.71
C GLU A 138 8.81 12.37 -12.48
N THR A 139 8.01 12.26 -13.55
CA THR A 139 6.69 11.61 -13.55
C THR A 139 6.79 10.10 -13.81
N SER A 140 7.97 9.62 -14.20
CA SER A 140 8.22 8.22 -14.50
C SER A 140 7.90 7.34 -13.27
N GLY A 141 7.03 6.35 -13.48
CA GLY A 141 6.67 5.40 -12.42
C GLY A 141 7.85 4.54 -11.95
N ASP A 142 8.94 4.48 -12.72
CA ASP A 142 10.08 3.60 -12.44
C ASP A 142 10.98 4.12 -11.31
N ILE A 143 10.86 5.39 -10.93
CA ILE A 143 11.67 6.02 -9.87
C ILE A 143 11.04 5.88 -8.47
N GLY A 144 9.73 5.61 -8.39
CA GLY A 144 8.97 5.65 -7.14
C GLY A 144 9.02 7.04 -6.48
N LEU A 145 9.40 7.11 -5.21
CA LEU A 145 9.66 8.37 -4.51
C LEU A 145 11.05 8.97 -4.79
N GLY A 146 11.81 8.41 -5.73
CA GLY A 146 13.13 8.91 -6.16
C GLY A 146 14.32 8.34 -5.38
N GLY A 147 14.08 7.68 -4.25
CA GLY A 147 15.12 7.03 -3.44
C GLY A 147 16.11 7.99 -2.80
N LEU A 148 17.14 7.44 -2.16
CA LEU A 148 18.19 8.21 -1.46
C LEU A 148 18.94 9.17 -2.41
N THR A 149 19.14 8.78 -3.68
CA THR A 149 19.88 9.62 -4.63
C THR A 149 19.14 10.91 -4.96
N ALA A 150 17.80 10.86 -5.12
CA ALA A 150 17.00 12.05 -5.32
C ALA A 150 16.96 12.95 -4.07
N LEU A 151 16.89 12.35 -2.88
CA LEU A 151 16.92 13.08 -1.61
C LEU A 151 18.22 13.88 -1.43
N LEU A 152 19.35 13.31 -1.86
CA LEU A 152 20.67 13.93 -1.82
C LEU A 152 20.94 14.88 -3.01
N GLY A 153 19.95 15.13 -3.87
CA GLY A 153 20.10 16.04 -5.00
C GLY A 153 20.90 15.49 -6.20
N MET A 154 21.26 14.20 -6.19
CA MET A 154 22.02 13.54 -7.27
C MET A 154 21.16 13.12 -8.47
N GLY A 155 19.92 13.62 -8.54
CA GLY A 155 18.95 13.29 -9.60
C GLY A 155 18.21 11.96 -9.40
N TYR A 156 17.27 11.70 -10.31
CA TYR A 156 16.43 10.50 -10.26
C TYR A 156 17.13 9.32 -10.95
N ARG A 157 17.16 8.20 -10.25
CA ARG A 157 17.59 6.92 -10.79
C ARG A 157 16.42 5.97 -10.85
N ARG A 158 16.51 5.01 -11.78
CA ARG A 158 15.58 3.90 -11.84
C ARG A 158 15.61 3.13 -10.52
N SER A 159 14.45 2.83 -9.96
CA SER A 159 14.37 2.02 -8.75
C SER A 159 14.94 0.62 -9.00
N ILE A 160 15.49 0.02 -7.95
CA ILE A 160 16.01 -1.36 -7.96
C ILE A 160 14.95 -2.33 -8.50
N ILE A 161 13.71 -2.16 -8.05
CA ILE A 161 12.57 -2.98 -8.47
C ILE A 161 12.34 -2.89 -9.97
N SER A 162 12.27 -1.67 -10.52
CA SER A 162 12.05 -1.48 -11.95
C SER A 162 13.26 -1.85 -12.81
N ARG A 163 14.46 -1.94 -12.22
CA ARG A 163 15.68 -2.44 -12.86
C ARG A 163 15.66 -3.96 -13.02
N TYR A 164 15.33 -4.69 -11.96
CA TYR A 164 15.29 -6.16 -11.97
C TYR A 164 14.00 -6.73 -12.60
N VAL A 165 12.88 -6.03 -12.45
CA VAL A 165 11.57 -6.44 -12.99
C VAL A 165 11.02 -5.33 -13.89
N PRO A 166 11.40 -5.31 -15.18
CA PRO A 166 10.96 -4.29 -16.11
C PRO A 166 9.43 -4.21 -16.20
N GLY A 167 8.88 -3.01 -16.05
CA GLY A 167 7.44 -2.76 -16.09
C GLY A 167 6.72 -2.90 -14.74
N LEU A 168 7.44 -3.23 -13.67
CA LEU A 168 6.92 -3.18 -12.30
C LEU A 168 7.47 -1.93 -11.59
N SER A 169 6.56 -0.99 -11.28
CA SER A 169 6.93 0.20 -10.50
C SER A 169 7.03 -0.11 -9.00
N PRO A 170 7.77 0.67 -8.20
CA PRO A 170 7.78 0.53 -6.74
C PRO A 170 6.40 0.62 -6.09
N LEU A 171 5.53 1.50 -6.61
CA LEU A 171 4.15 1.59 -6.15
C LEU A 171 3.36 0.30 -6.42
N ALA A 172 3.55 -0.32 -7.59
CA ALA A 172 2.93 -1.60 -7.91
C ALA A 172 3.44 -2.72 -7.02
N PHE A 173 4.77 -2.79 -6.86
CA PHE A 173 5.44 -3.79 -6.04
C PHE A 173 5.01 -3.73 -4.58
N SER A 174 4.99 -2.53 -3.99
CA SER A 174 4.49 -2.35 -2.61
C SER A 174 3.06 -2.85 -2.43
N GLY A 175 2.19 -2.72 -3.44
CA GLY A 175 0.83 -3.28 -3.39
C GLY A 175 0.81 -4.81 -3.35
N TYR A 176 1.70 -5.47 -4.11
CA TYR A 176 1.85 -6.94 -4.08
C TYR A 176 2.44 -7.45 -2.76
N VAL A 177 3.32 -6.67 -2.13
CA VAL A 177 3.87 -6.98 -0.78
C VAL A 177 2.82 -6.71 0.31
N LEU A 178 2.04 -5.64 0.16
CA LEU A 178 1.03 -5.25 1.13
C LEU A 178 -0.10 -6.27 1.25
N LEU A 179 -0.50 -6.89 0.15
CA LEU A 179 -1.61 -7.86 0.13
C LEU A 179 -1.40 -9.03 1.11
N PRO A 180 -0.32 -9.84 1.04
CA PRO A 180 -0.10 -10.93 1.99
C PRO A 180 0.09 -10.43 3.43
N LEU A 181 0.74 -9.28 3.64
CA LEU A 181 0.89 -8.69 4.97
C LEU A 181 -0.47 -8.33 5.60
N ALA A 182 -1.35 -7.69 4.82
CA ALA A 182 -2.69 -7.31 5.26
C ALA A 182 -3.57 -8.53 5.50
N LEU A 183 -3.51 -9.54 4.62
CA LEU A 183 -4.24 -10.81 4.82
C LEU A 183 -3.78 -11.52 6.10
N TYR A 184 -2.47 -11.58 6.35
CA TYR A 184 -1.94 -12.15 7.58
C TYR A 184 -2.39 -11.38 8.83
N HIS A 185 -2.40 -10.05 8.77
CA HIS A 185 -2.93 -9.20 9.84
C HIS A 185 -4.42 -9.48 10.10
N VAL A 186 -5.26 -9.48 9.05
CA VAL A 186 -6.69 -9.83 9.17
C VAL A 186 -6.86 -11.25 9.73
N ALA A 187 -6.03 -12.20 9.31
CA ALA A 187 -6.09 -13.56 9.84
C ALA A 187 -5.83 -13.61 11.35
N LYS A 188 -4.80 -12.92 11.85
CA LYS A 188 -4.41 -12.97 13.29
C LYS A 188 -5.32 -12.15 14.20
N PHE A 189 -5.87 -11.04 13.73
CA PHE A 189 -6.65 -10.11 14.55
C PHE A 189 -8.16 -10.13 14.28
N ARG A 190 -8.61 -10.86 13.26
CA ARG A 190 -10.04 -11.00 12.94
C ARG A 190 -10.46 -12.45 12.80
N LEU A 191 -9.93 -13.15 11.80
CA LEU A 191 -10.44 -14.49 11.44
C LEU A 191 -10.17 -15.52 12.52
N LEU A 192 -8.98 -15.48 13.14
CA LEU A 192 -8.58 -16.45 14.14
C LEU A 192 -9.37 -16.30 15.46
N PRO A 193 -9.51 -15.10 16.07
CA PRO A 193 -10.44 -14.91 17.18
C PRO A 193 -11.88 -15.34 16.84
N ALA A 194 -12.38 -14.95 15.66
CA ALA A 194 -13.73 -15.30 15.22
C ALA A 194 -13.95 -16.80 15.07
N SER A 195 -12.92 -17.55 14.65
CA SER A 195 -13.01 -19.02 14.57
C SER A 195 -13.08 -19.72 15.92
N VAL A 196 -12.63 -19.07 17.00
CA VAL A 196 -12.58 -19.66 18.35
C VAL A 196 -13.78 -19.23 19.19
N ASP A 197 -14.13 -17.94 19.17
CA ASP A 197 -15.17 -17.38 20.02
C ASP A 197 -16.44 -16.96 19.24
N GLY A 198 -16.49 -17.18 17.92
CA GLY A 198 -17.61 -16.78 17.07
C GLY A 198 -17.57 -15.31 16.63
N ASP A 199 -16.76 -14.48 17.29
CA ASP A 199 -16.50 -13.09 16.94
C ASP A 199 -15.06 -12.65 17.28
N SER A 200 -14.74 -11.38 17.05
CA SER A 200 -13.44 -10.81 17.44
C SER A 200 -13.56 -9.78 18.56
N ALA A 201 -14.60 -9.83 19.39
CA ALA A 201 -14.87 -8.83 20.42
C ALA A 201 -13.70 -8.70 21.41
N LEU A 202 -13.12 -9.83 21.83
CA LEU A 202 -12.02 -9.90 22.81
C LEU A 202 -10.66 -9.39 22.31
N VAL A 203 -10.53 -8.95 21.06
CA VAL A 203 -9.29 -8.38 20.50
C VAL A 203 -9.01 -7.00 21.10
N SER A 204 -8.19 -6.92 22.14
CA SER A 204 -7.79 -5.66 22.81
C SER A 204 -6.33 -5.29 22.54
N LEU A 205 -5.86 -4.16 23.06
CA LEU A 205 -4.43 -3.84 23.06
C LEU A 205 -3.62 -4.88 23.88
N ASP A 206 -4.26 -5.50 24.87
CA ASP A 206 -3.71 -6.62 25.62
C ASP A 206 -3.50 -7.86 24.74
N TYR A 207 -4.45 -8.15 23.83
CA TYR A 207 -4.26 -9.23 22.87
C TYR A 207 -3.09 -8.95 21.92
N ILE A 208 -2.91 -7.70 21.47
CA ILE A 208 -1.76 -7.31 20.64
C ILE A 208 -0.45 -7.54 21.42
N SER A 209 -0.42 -7.13 22.69
CA SER A 209 0.72 -7.34 23.59
C SER A 209 1.02 -8.84 23.79
N TYR A 210 -0.01 -9.67 23.91
CA TYR A 210 0.11 -11.13 23.97
C TYR A 210 0.65 -11.71 22.66
N TYR A 211 0.07 -11.33 21.51
CA TYR A 211 0.48 -11.79 20.17
C TYR A 211 1.97 -11.49 19.87
N LEU A 212 2.46 -10.35 20.33
CA LEU A 212 3.85 -9.94 20.15
C LEU A 212 4.85 -10.71 21.04
N ASN A 213 4.37 -11.35 22.12
CA ASN A 213 5.23 -11.99 23.12
C ASN A 213 5.01 -13.50 23.28
N VAL A 214 3.93 -14.04 22.73
CA VAL A 214 3.61 -15.45 22.81
C VAL A 214 3.41 -16.00 21.40
N SER A 215 4.36 -16.85 21.01
CA SER A 215 4.32 -17.59 19.75
C SER A 215 4.75 -19.03 19.96
N ARG A 216 4.18 -19.93 19.15
CA ARG A 216 4.57 -21.36 19.10
C ARG A 216 6.04 -21.58 18.77
N TRP A 217 6.66 -20.63 18.06
CA TRP A 217 8.09 -20.66 17.71
C TRP A 217 8.96 -19.88 18.71
N GLY A 218 8.43 -19.60 19.91
CA GLY A 218 9.13 -18.87 20.95
C GLY A 218 9.60 -17.48 20.50
N LYS A 219 10.83 -17.12 20.90
CA LYS A 219 11.43 -15.79 20.60
C LYS A 219 11.51 -15.49 19.11
N TRP A 220 11.74 -16.50 18.26
CA TRP A 220 11.78 -16.35 16.81
C TRP A 220 10.41 -15.94 16.28
N GLY A 221 9.35 -16.63 16.70
CA GLY A 221 7.99 -16.29 16.32
C GLY A 221 7.56 -14.90 16.79
N ASN A 222 7.94 -14.51 18.01
CA ASN A 222 7.70 -13.16 18.53
C ASN A 222 8.37 -12.09 17.66
N THR A 223 9.62 -12.33 17.27
CA THR A 223 10.38 -11.42 16.41
C THR A 223 9.74 -11.31 15.02
N ILE A 224 9.30 -12.43 14.44
CA ILE A 224 8.57 -12.45 13.17
C ILE A 224 7.27 -11.65 13.29
N ASN A 225 6.48 -11.85 14.35
CA ASN A 225 5.23 -11.13 14.58
C ASN A 225 5.45 -9.61 14.64
N THR A 226 6.49 -9.16 15.37
CA THR A 226 6.90 -7.76 15.41
C THR A 226 7.27 -7.24 14.02
N TRP A 227 8.12 -7.96 13.29
CA TRP A 227 8.55 -7.56 11.95
C TRP A 227 7.39 -7.48 10.96
N LEU A 228 6.44 -8.41 11.01
CA LEU A 228 5.28 -8.42 10.11
C LEU A 228 4.38 -7.20 10.34
N LEU A 229 4.16 -6.79 11.60
CA LEU A 229 3.41 -5.57 11.88
C LEU A 229 4.16 -4.31 11.42
N LEU A 230 5.46 -4.20 11.70
CA LEU A 230 6.25 -3.04 11.25
C LEU A 230 6.34 -2.97 9.72
N ALA A 231 6.55 -4.12 9.06
CA ALA A 231 6.58 -4.23 7.61
C ALA A 231 5.21 -3.89 6.98
N LEU A 232 4.11 -4.31 7.61
CA LEU A 232 2.76 -3.93 7.19
C LEU A 232 2.58 -2.42 7.23
N VAL A 233 2.91 -1.77 8.36
CA VAL A 233 2.76 -0.31 8.51
C VAL A 233 3.64 0.43 7.52
N TRP A 234 4.92 0.05 7.39
CA TRP A 234 5.84 0.68 6.44
C TRP A 234 5.34 0.57 5.00
N THR A 235 4.95 -0.64 4.59
CA THR A 235 4.48 -0.89 3.23
C THR A 235 3.15 -0.17 2.95
N MET A 236 2.22 -0.18 3.91
CA MET A 236 0.94 0.55 3.82
C MET A 236 1.17 2.07 3.71
N ALA A 237 2.05 2.63 4.55
CA ALA A 237 2.38 4.06 4.52
C ALA A 237 3.02 4.45 3.18
N TYR A 238 4.00 3.67 2.72
CA TYR A 238 4.63 3.90 1.41
C TYR A 238 3.61 3.83 0.27
N HIS A 239 2.77 2.80 0.24
CA HIS A 239 1.78 2.58 -0.82
C HIS A 239 0.76 3.71 -0.86
N SER A 240 0.22 4.07 0.30
CA SER A 240 -0.80 5.11 0.45
C SER A 240 -0.26 6.49 0.09
N VAL A 241 0.90 6.88 0.63
CA VAL A 241 1.52 8.19 0.34
C VAL A 241 1.93 8.29 -1.13
N SER A 242 2.61 7.27 -1.66
CA SER A 242 3.03 7.26 -3.07
C SER A 242 1.82 7.26 -4.03
N GLY A 243 0.77 6.52 -3.68
CA GLY A 243 -0.49 6.50 -4.43
C GLY A 243 -1.19 7.87 -4.43
N TRP A 244 -1.28 8.50 -3.25
CA TRP A 244 -1.88 9.82 -3.10
C TRP A 244 -1.14 10.90 -3.88
N LEU A 245 0.20 10.94 -3.81
CA LEU A 245 1.02 11.86 -4.59
C LEU A 245 0.76 11.69 -6.09
N ARG A 246 0.67 10.44 -6.55
CA ARG A 246 0.39 10.13 -7.96
C ARG A 246 -1.01 10.57 -8.39
N PHE A 247 -2.05 10.31 -7.59
CA PHE A 247 -3.41 10.72 -7.93
C PHE A 247 -3.58 12.23 -7.98
N ASN A 248 -2.82 12.97 -7.19
CA ASN A 248 -2.83 14.44 -7.13
C ASN A 248 -1.78 15.10 -8.02
N HIS A 249 -1.11 14.33 -8.88
CA HIS A 249 -0.08 14.80 -9.81
C HIS A 249 1.06 15.59 -9.12
N LYS A 250 1.41 15.20 -7.89
CA LYS A 250 2.47 15.82 -7.09
C LYS A 250 3.78 15.05 -7.25
N TYR A 251 4.56 15.43 -8.26
CA TYR A 251 5.81 14.73 -8.62
C TYR A 251 7.10 15.45 -8.21
N SER A 252 7.00 16.70 -7.75
CA SER A 252 8.17 17.49 -7.40
C SER A 252 8.94 16.89 -6.21
N LEU A 253 10.23 17.21 -6.14
CA LEU A 253 11.11 16.72 -5.07
C LEU A 253 10.60 17.10 -3.68
N SER A 254 10.04 18.31 -3.51
CA SER A 254 9.51 18.77 -2.22
C SER A 254 8.35 17.88 -1.73
N TRP A 255 7.44 17.48 -2.63
CA TRP A 255 6.35 16.58 -2.30
C TRP A 255 6.84 15.15 -2.00
N LYS A 256 7.87 14.68 -2.70
CA LYS A 256 8.53 13.40 -2.39
C LYS A 256 9.19 13.43 -1.01
N LYS A 257 9.89 14.52 -0.65
CA LYS A 257 10.47 14.75 0.68
C LYS A 257 9.40 14.78 1.77
N ALA A 258 8.30 15.52 1.56
CA ALA A 258 7.16 15.52 2.47
C ALA A 258 6.56 14.12 2.62
N GLY A 259 6.44 13.37 1.52
CA GLY A 259 6.00 11.98 1.55
C GLY A 259 6.90 11.07 2.41
N TYR A 260 8.21 11.18 2.27
CA TYR A 260 9.16 10.46 3.13
C TYR A 260 9.07 10.88 4.60
N ALA A 261 8.87 12.17 4.88
CA ALA A 261 8.66 12.65 6.24
C ALA A 261 7.40 12.01 6.87
N VAL A 262 6.27 11.98 6.13
CA VAL A 262 5.04 11.33 6.60
C VAL A 262 5.26 9.83 6.85
N ILE A 263 5.90 9.11 5.91
CA ILE A 263 6.20 7.69 6.07
C ILE A 263 7.10 7.47 7.28
N GLY A 264 8.17 8.26 7.43
CA GLY A 264 9.11 8.18 8.55
C GLY A 264 8.45 8.43 9.90
N THR A 265 7.60 9.47 10.00
CA THR A 265 6.86 9.77 11.23
C THR A 265 5.92 8.63 11.61
N VAL A 266 5.05 8.19 10.68
CA VAL A 266 4.07 7.12 10.97
C VAL A 266 4.77 5.83 11.39
N THR A 267 5.89 5.50 10.75
CA THR A 267 6.61 4.25 11.02
C THR A 267 7.41 4.31 12.31
N THR A 268 7.92 5.48 12.67
CA THR A 268 8.54 5.72 13.98
C THR A 268 7.51 5.61 15.09
N LEU A 269 6.35 6.28 14.96
CA LEU A 269 5.26 6.16 15.93
C LEU A 269 4.77 4.71 16.05
N ALA A 270 4.68 3.98 14.93
CA ALA A 270 4.32 2.57 14.95
C ALA A 270 5.36 1.70 15.65
N ALA A 271 6.65 1.98 15.45
CA ALA A 271 7.72 1.31 16.20
C ALA A 271 7.58 1.56 17.71
N VAL A 272 7.37 2.81 18.12
CA VAL A 272 7.14 3.17 19.53
C VAL A 272 5.91 2.45 20.09
N ALA A 273 4.78 2.45 19.38
CA ALA A 273 3.56 1.76 19.79
C ALA A 273 3.77 0.24 19.93
N VAL A 274 4.38 -0.40 18.92
CA VAL A 274 4.64 -1.85 18.93
C VAL A 274 5.61 -2.24 20.04
N MET A 275 6.66 -1.46 20.28
CA MET A 275 7.57 -1.70 21.41
C MET A 275 6.83 -1.51 22.75
N GLY A 276 6.00 -0.47 22.87
CA GLY A 276 5.17 -0.24 24.05
C GLY A 276 4.22 -1.40 24.34
N PHE A 277 3.54 -1.98 23.33
CA PHE A 277 2.75 -3.20 23.51
C PHE A 277 3.61 -4.38 23.95
N LYS A 278 4.82 -4.50 23.37
CA LYS A 278 5.72 -5.60 23.69
C LYS A 278 6.13 -5.55 25.16
N ASP A 279 6.45 -4.37 25.66
CA ASP A 279 6.90 -4.15 27.03
C ASP A 279 5.76 -4.35 28.03
N ARG A 280 4.53 -3.94 27.70
CA ARG A 280 3.35 -4.10 28.57
C ARG A 280 2.92 -5.54 28.84
N PHE A 281 3.48 -6.52 28.15
CA PHE A 281 3.15 -7.93 28.34
C PHE A 281 3.32 -8.44 29.78
N HIS A 282 4.23 -7.86 30.56
CA HIS A 282 4.43 -8.24 31.96
C HIS A 282 3.25 -7.83 32.87
N LEU A 283 2.43 -6.88 32.44
CA LEU A 283 1.27 -6.37 33.19
C LEU A 283 0.01 -7.23 32.99
N LEU A 284 0.04 -8.17 32.04
CA LEU A 284 -1.11 -9.04 31.75
C LEU A 284 -1.30 -10.08 32.85
N ASP A 285 -2.53 -10.25 33.32
CA ASP A 285 -2.91 -11.40 34.14
C ASP A 285 -2.89 -12.68 33.28
N LYS A 286 -1.80 -13.43 33.42
CA LYS A 286 -1.54 -14.66 32.66
C LYS A 286 -2.42 -15.84 33.08
N ALA A 287 -3.06 -15.76 34.26
CA ALA A 287 -3.94 -16.82 34.77
C ALA A 287 -5.43 -16.51 34.51
N GLY A 288 -5.76 -15.26 34.22
CA GLY A 288 -7.11 -14.76 33.97
C GLY A 288 -7.80 -15.32 32.74
N PHE A 289 -9.11 -15.08 32.64
CA PHE A 289 -9.95 -15.51 31.52
C PHE A 289 -9.40 -15.05 30.17
N MET A 290 -9.00 -13.78 30.06
CA MET A 290 -8.48 -13.19 28.82
C MET A 290 -7.23 -13.90 28.31
N ALA A 291 -6.26 -14.19 29.19
CA ALA A 291 -5.06 -14.92 28.81
C ALA A 291 -5.36 -16.34 28.32
N ARG A 292 -6.37 -17.01 28.90
CA ARG A 292 -6.82 -18.32 28.40
C ARG A 292 -7.40 -18.22 26.99
N SER A 293 -8.24 -17.22 26.72
CA SER A 293 -8.76 -16.97 25.36
C SER A 293 -7.65 -16.66 24.37
N PHE A 294 -6.71 -15.79 24.72
CA PHE A 294 -5.56 -15.47 23.86
C PHE A 294 -4.67 -16.69 23.57
N THR A 295 -4.50 -17.56 24.57
CA THR A 295 -3.78 -18.83 24.41
C THR A 295 -4.49 -19.76 23.42
N LYS A 296 -5.82 -19.81 23.44
CA LYS A 296 -6.60 -20.58 22.45
C LYS A 296 -6.34 -20.05 21.05
N TYR A 297 -6.34 -18.73 20.85
CA TYR A 297 -6.04 -18.13 19.54
C TYR A 297 -4.64 -18.52 19.08
N ALA A 298 -3.62 -18.36 19.95
CA ALA A 298 -2.24 -18.70 19.62
C ALA A 298 -2.06 -20.18 19.26
N LYS A 299 -2.83 -21.09 19.88
CA LYS A 299 -2.82 -22.54 19.57
C LYS A 299 -3.60 -22.87 18.29
N ALA A 300 -4.72 -22.20 18.04
CA ALA A 300 -5.56 -22.39 16.86
C ALA A 300 -4.89 -21.89 15.57
N ALA A 301 -3.85 -21.07 15.67
CA ALA A 301 -2.97 -20.75 14.55
C ALA A 301 -2.19 -22.00 14.11
N LEU A 302 -2.84 -22.86 13.29
CA LEU A 302 -2.24 -24.06 12.70
C LEU A 302 -1.14 -23.75 11.65
N TRP A 303 -0.82 -22.48 11.44
CA TRP A 303 0.18 -21.94 10.51
C TRP A 303 0.96 -20.77 11.13
#